data_AF-A0A0K9P1D6-F1
#
_entry.id   AF-A0A0K9P1D6-F1
#
_cell.length_a   1.000
_cell.length_b   1.000
_cell.length_c   1.000
_cell.angle_alpha   90.00
_cell.angle_beta   90.00
_cell.angle_gamma   90.00
#
_symmetry.space_group_name_H-M   'P 1'
#
loop_
_entity.id
_entity.type
_entity.pdbx_description
1 polymer ?
#
loop_
_entity_poly.entity_id
_entity_poly.type
_entity_poly.pdbx_seq_one_letter_code
_entity_poly.pdbx_strand_id
1 'polypeptide(L)'
;MNHSQSQEHYSLLSVKKKELSQNLMDMDITNLFSMSHLQEDEILLLRKQTTDASFKELQLLKEKHILEKKLIDLRMALDEKTRNAAVDAIKDLSFQKQCLEDNLSLSNEMKVMDDERFLLTSSLLSLLSEFDIRPSVINATAICSGIKRLYQQLQMRSMSSHRLRDAPMESTSSQRFVREHDKIGWKNTTANANIGGVQYPFVNKKSSDVKDHLALSPKKQYDKQMDRKPSFRFNINPTHQTNVSFDSEDEMIPLPGIESFQILGDARPGSTLRACGYQINGATLCVFQWVRHFQDGTCQYIDGATNPDYVVTADDVDKHITVECIPINDNGRQGEMVKLSVNNNNKIRCDPEMQHDIQTHVSAGQAVFNVLLLRDSSEVWEPATLILKKSTYEIKIIRTVEVEEKYSFHMSIKVPHGRSTQFVLTLSDGTSLPFSTSRTTQASISENDIRLRDIIVLTMRIFQSKALGKAPVY
;
A
#
# COMPACT_ATOMS: atom_id res chain seq x y z
N MET A 1 -101.80 5.29 -60.98
CA MET A 1 -101.16 6.45 -60.30
C MET A 1 -99.92 6.09 -59.47
N ASN A 2 -99.69 4.84 -59.07
CA ASN A 2 -98.60 4.51 -58.12
C ASN A 2 -97.21 4.26 -58.74
N HIS A 3 -97.06 4.16 -60.06
CA HIS A 3 -95.77 3.85 -60.70
C HIS A 3 -94.91 5.10 -61.03
N SER A 4 -95.52 6.19 -61.52
CA SER A 4 -94.79 7.43 -61.85
C SER A 4 -94.25 8.18 -60.62
N GLN A 5 -95.01 8.21 -59.52
CA GLN A 5 -94.54 8.85 -58.27
C GLN A 5 -93.35 8.09 -57.63
N SER A 6 -93.28 6.77 -57.84
CA SER A 6 -92.15 5.98 -57.35
C SER A 6 -90.88 6.28 -58.14
N GLN A 7 -90.95 6.39 -59.47
CA GLN A 7 -89.81 6.70 -60.34
C GLN A 7 -89.20 8.09 -60.08
N GLU A 8 -90.02 9.13 -59.87
CA GLU A 8 -89.52 10.46 -59.50
C GLU A 8 -88.84 10.48 -58.13
N HIS A 9 -89.39 9.74 -57.16
CA HIS A 9 -88.80 9.60 -55.83
C HIS A 9 -87.42 8.92 -55.88
N TYR A 10 -87.26 7.87 -56.70
CA TYR A 10 -85.96 7.21 -56.91
C TYR A 10 -84.93 8.10 -57.62
N SER A 11 -85.35 8.93 -58.59
CA SER A 11 -84.47 9.87 -59.28
C SER A 11 -83.95 10.97 -58.33
N LEU A 12 -84.84 11.54 -57.52
CA LEU A 12 -84.49 12.57 -56.53
C LEU A 12 -83.56 12.04 -55.43
N LEU A 13 -83.77 10.79 -55.00
CA LEU A 13 -82.89 10.08 -54.07
C LEU A 13 -81.50 9.84 -54.65
N SER A 14 -81.41 9.51 -55.95
CA SER A 14 -80.12 9.33 -56.64
C SER A 14 -79.34 10.64 -56.76
N VAL A 15 -79.99 11.76 -57.08
CA VAL A 15 -79.36 13.08 -57.15
C VAL A 15 -78.88 13.53 -55.77
N LYS A 16 -79.74 13.43 -54.73
CA LYS A 16 -79.35 13.74 -53.35
C LYS A 16 -78.21 12.87 -52.85
N LYS A 17 -78.18 11.58 -53.22
CA LYS A 17 -77.07 10.67 -52.88
C LYS A 17 -75.77 11.09 -53.55
N LYS A 18 -75.81 11.58 -54.79
CA LYS A 18 -74.63 12.10 -55.50
C LYS A 18 -74.12 13.41 -54.88
N GLU A 19 -75.00 14.38 -54.59
CA GLU A 19 -74.60 15.62 -53.91
C GLU A 19 -74.04 15.35 -52.50
N LEU A 20 -74.67 14.46 -51.74
CA LEU A 20 -74.18 14.06 -50.42
C LEU A 20 -72.81 13.38 -50.51
N SER A 21 -72.58 12.57 -51.56
CA SER A 21 -71.28 11.94 -51.82
C SER A 21 -70.22 12.95 -52.27
N GLN A 22 -70.59 13.96 -53.06
CA GLN A 22 -69.68 15.01 -53.53
C GLN A 22 -69.25 15.92 -52.37
N ASN A 23 -70.20 16.34 -51.53
CA ASN A 23 -69.93 17.13 -50.33
C ASN A 23 -69.09 16.36 -49.30
N LEU A 24 -69.27 15.03 -49.21
CA LEU A 24 -68.43 14.19 -48.36
C LEU A 24 -66.98 14.15 -48.88
N MET A 25 -66.79 13.99 -50.20
CA MET A 25 -65.47 14.00 -50.82
C MET A 25 -64.77 15.36 -50.67
N ASP A 26 -65.48 16.48 -50.85
CA ASP A 26 -64.90 17.82 -50.67
C ASP A 26 -64.52 18.08 -49.20
N MET A 27 -65.29 17.53 -48.25
CA MET A 27 -64.98 17.58 -46.82
C MET A 27 -63.76 16.70 -46.46
N ASP A 28 -63.58 15.55 -47.10
CA ASP A 28 -62.41 14.69 -46.92
C ASP A 28 -61.13 15.32 -47.51
N ILE A 29 -61.23 15.97 -48.67
CA ILE A 29 -60.12 16.68 -49.32
C ILE A 29 -59.67 17.88 -48.49
N THR A 30 -60.62 18.67 -47.94
CA THR A 30 -60.29 19.81 -47.08
C THR A 30 -59.67 19.38 -45.75
N ASN A 31 -60.14 18.28 -45.15
CA ASN A 31 -59.51 17.69 -43.96
C ASN A 31 -58.08 17.19 -44.24
N LEU A 32 -57.86 16.50 -45.37
CA LEU A 32 -56.52 16.05 -45.78
C LEU A 32 -55.55 17.21 -45.96
N PHE A 33 -55.99 18.32 -46.56
CA PHE A 33 -55.16 19.50 -46.75
C PHE A 33 -54.80 20.18 -45.42
N SER A 34 -55.74 20.26 -44.48
CA SER A 34 -55.48 20.77 -43.12
C SER A 34 -54.48 19.89 -42.37
N MET A 35 -54.59 18.56 -42.48
CA MET A 35 -53.64 17.64 -41.87
C MET A 35 -52.25 17.74 -42.51
N SER A 36 -52.17 17.92 -43.82
CA SER A 36 -50.90 18.13 -44.55
C SER A 36 -50.18 19.40 -44.07
N HIS A 37 -50.89 20.51 -43.89
CA HIS A 37 -50.28 21.74 -43.40
C HIS A 37 -49.80 21.64 -41.93
N LEU A 38 -50.55 20.96 -41.07
CA LEU A 38 -50.10 20.71 -39.69
C LEU A 38 -48.81 19.87 -39.67
N GLN A 39 -48.70 18.88 -40.55
CA GLN A 39 -47.47 18.10 -40.70
C GLN A 39 -46.31 18.95 -41.23
N GLU A 40 -46.55 19.87 -42.17
CA GLU A 40 -45.51 20.79 -42.66
C GLU A 40 -44.97 21.71 -41.56
N ASP A 41 -45.85 22.24 -40.71
CA ASP A 41 -45.47 23.09 -39.57
C ASP A 41 -44.66 22.30 -38.52
N GLU A 42 -45.06 21.06 -38.24
CA GLU A 42 -44.31 20.16 -37.35
C GLU A 42 -42.92 19.85 -37.92
N ILE A 43 -42.81 19.58 -39.23
CA ILE A 43 -41.52 19.37 -39.92
C ILE A 43 -40.63 20.61 -39.81
N LEU A 44 -41.19 21.81 -39.96
CA LEU A 44 -40.43 23.07 -39.82
C LEU A 44 -39.91 23.26 -38.40
N LEU A 45 -40.74 22.98 -37.38
CA LEU A 45 -40.33 23.08 -35.98
C LEU A 45 -39.22 22.08 -35.64
N LEU A 46 -39.36 20.83 -36.07
CA LEU A 46 -38.36 19.78 -35.85
C LEU A 46 -37.04 20.12 -36.55
N ARG A 47 -37.08 20.68 -37.76
CA ARG A 47 -35.88 21.15 -38.47
C ARG A 47 -35.16 22.25 -37.68
N LYS A 48 -35.89 23.22 -37.14
CA LYS A 48 -35.33 24.29 -36.31
C LYS A 48 -34.70 23.73 -35.03
N GLN A 49 -35.38 22.83 -34.33
CA GLN A 49 -34.82 22.17 -33.15
C GLN A 49 -33.56 21.38 -33.48
N THR A 50 -33.54 20.73 -34.64
CA THR A 50 -32.36 19.98 -35.12
C THR A 50 -31.17 20.91 -35.38
N THR A 51 -31.38 22.09 -35.97
CA THR A 51 -30.30 23.07 -36.19
C THR A 51 -29.80 23.69 -34.89
N ASP A 52 -30.69 23.98 -33.94
CA ASP A 52 -30.31 24.54 -32.65
C ASP A 52 -29.52 23.52 -31.82
N ALA A 53 -29.95 22.25 -31.86
CA ALA A 53 -29.24 21.14 -31.23
C ALA A 53 -27.84 20.91 -31.83
N SER A 54 -27.71 20.94 -33.17
CA SER A 54 -26.42 20.72 -33.84
C SER A 54 -25.42 21.85 -33.55
N PHE A 55 -25.86 23.09 -33.44
CA PHE A 55 -25.00 24.20 -33.01
C PHE A 55 -24.49 24.00 -31.58
N LYS A 56 -25.39 23.59 -30.66
CA LYS A 56 -25.02 23.32 -29.26
C LYS A 56 -24.05 22.15 -29.14
N GLU A 57 -24.24 21.10 -29.94
CA GLU A 57 -23.31 19.97 -30.00
C GLU A 57 -21.90 20.41 -30.44
N LEU A 58 -21.80 21.26 -31.47
CA LEU A 58 -20.52 21.77 -31.94
C LEU A 58 -19.80 22.62 -30.87
N GLN A 59 -20.55 23.43 -30.11
CA GLN A 59 -19.99 24.20 -29.00
C GLN A 59 -19.45 23.27 -27.91
N LEU A 60 -20.21 22.26 -27.51
CA LEU A 60 -19.79 21.29 -26.49
C LEU A 60 -18.57 20.48 -26.95
N LEU A 61 -18.47 20.14 -28.24
CA LEU A 61 -17.29 19.48 -28.79
C LEU A 61 -16.03 20.36 -28.72
N LYS A 62 -16.16 21.66 -28.98
CA LYS A 62 -15.04 22.61 -28.83
C LYS A 62 -14.58 22.70 -27.37
N GLU A 63 -15.51 22.83 -26.44
CA GLU A 63 -15.21 22.86 -25.01
C GLU A 63 -14.58 21.55 -24.52
N LYS A 64 -15.11 20.41 -24.98
CA LYS A 64 -14.55 19.08 -24.72
C LYS A 64 -13.08 18.99 -25.14
N HIS A 65 -12.74 19.39 -26.36
CA HIS A 65 -11.35 19.34 -26.82
C HIS A 65 -10.40 20.22 -26.00
N ILE A 66 -10.86 21.38 -25.54
CA ILE A 66 -10.07 22.26 -24.66
C ILE A 66 -9.84 21.57 -23.30
N LEU A 67 -10.88 20.95 -22.74
CA LEU A 67 -10.80 20.24 -21.47
C LEU A 67 -9.92 18.99 -21.55
N GLU A 68 -10.02 18.22 -22.64
CA GLU A 68 -9.17 17.06 -22.90
C GLU A 68 -7.69 17.46 -22.94
N LYS A 69 -7.35 18.56 -23.64
CA LYS A 69 -5.98 19.07 -23.68
C LYS A 69 -5.49 19.47 -22.28
N LYS A 70 -6.29 20.21 -21.52
CA LYS A 70 -5.95 20.59 -20.13
C LYS A 70 -5.75 19.38 -19.22
N LEU A 71 -6.57 18.33 -19.41
CA LEU A 71 -6.47 17.10 -18.64
C LEU A 71 -5.17 16.35 -18.96
N ILE A 72 -4.75 16.31 -20.22
CA ILE A 72 -3.45 15.75 -20.62
C ILE A 72 -2.31 16.55 -19.99
N ASP A 73 -2.34 17.89 -20.05
CA ASP A 73 -1.29 18.74 -19.47
C ASP A 73 -1.18 18.54 -17.94
N LEU A 74 -2.31 18.47 -17.23
CA LEU A 74 -2.34 18.22 -15.79
C LEU A 74 -1.83 16.81 -15.43
N ARG A 75 -2.15 15.79 -16.22
CA ARG A 75 -1.61 14.44 -16.04
C ARG A 75 -0.10 14.42 -16.19
N MET A 76 0.43 15.06 -17.25
CA MET A 76 1.87 15.16 -17.47
C MET A 76 2.59 15.87 -16.31
N ALA A 77 2.03 16.98 -15.81
CA ALA A 77 2.59 17.70 -14.68
C ALA A 77 2.56 16.88 -13.37
N LEU A 78 1.51 16.10 -13.14
CA LEU A 78 1.42 15.20 -11.99
C LEU A 78 2.43 14.05 -12.08
N ASP A 79 2.56 13.44 -13.25
CA ASP A 79 3.55 12.38 -13.51
C ASP A 79 4.99 12.90 -13.36
N GLU A 80 5.25 14.14 -13.75
CA GLU A 80 6.53 14.80 -13.53
C GLU A 80 6.81 15.08 -12.06
N LYS A 81 5.83 15.61 -11.33
CA LYS A 81 5.97 15.87 -9.90
C LYS A 81 6.21 14.58 -9.10
N THR A 82 5.47 13.51 -9.41
CA THR A 82 5.63 12.21 -8.75
C THR A 82 6.98 11.58 -9.08
N ARG A 83 7.45 11.66 -10.33
CA ARG A 83 8.79 11.20 -10.73
C ARG A 83 9.90 11.95 -10.00
N ASN A 84 9.80 13.28 -9.90
CA ASN A 84 10.81 14.09 -9.20
C ASN A 84 10.86 13.72 -7.71
N ALA A 85 9.71 13.59 -7.05
CA ALA A 85 9.64 13.15 -5.66
C ALA A 85 10.24 11.73 -5.46
N ALA A 86 10.03 10.81 -6.41
CA ALA A 86 10.64 9.49 -6.37
C ALA A 86 12.16 9.54 -6.53
N VAL A 87 12.68 10.39 -7.42
CA VAL A 87 14.13 10.59 -7.61
C VAL A 87 14.77 11.16 -6.34
N ASP A 88 14.13 12.14 -5.70
CA ASP A 88 14.62 12.73 -4.45
C ASP A 88 14.64 11.68 -3.32
N ALA A 89 13.57 10.90 -3.16
CA ALA A 89 13.51 9.83 -2.17
C ALA A 89 14.57 8.74 -2.41
N ILE A 90 14.83 8.36 -3.68
CA ILE A 90 15.89 7.41 -4.03
C ILE A 90 17.27 7.98 -3.66
N LYS A 91 17.49 9.27 -3.89
CA LYS A 91 18.74 9.94 -3.54
C LYS A 91 18.98 9.93 -2.03
N ASP A 92 17.96 10.24 -1.24
CA ASP A 92 18.06 10.22 0.23
C ASP A 92 18.32 8.80 0.76
N LEU A 93 17.62 7.80 0.22
CA LEU A 93 17.86 6.39 0.57
C LEU A 93 19.26 5.94 0.19
N SER A 94 19.79 6.39 -0.96
CA SER A 94 21.16 6.07 -1.38
C SER A 94 22.20 6.67 -0.44
N PHE A 95 21.98 7.90 0.05
CA PHE A 95 22.85 8.53 1.04
C PHE A 95 22.79 7.80 2.39
N GLN A 96 21.59 7.44 2.85
CA GLN A 96 21.41 6.67 4.08
C GLN A 96 22.09 5.29 3.99
N LYS A 97 21.97 4.62 2.84
CA LYS A 97 22.66 3.36 2.57
C LYS A 97 24.18 3.51 2.68
N GLN A 98 24.75 4.54 2.07
CA GLN A 98 26.21 4.79 2.14
C GLN A 98 26.67 5.00 3.59
N CYS A 99 25.94 5.80 4.37
CA CYS A 99 26.27 6.02 5.78
C CYS A 99 26.19 4.71 6.61
N LEU A 100 25.23 3.84 6.31
CA LEU A 100 25.12 2.53 6.96
C LEU A 100 26.26 1.59 6.57
N GLU A 101 26.69 1.60 5.31
CA GLU A 101 27.85 0.83 4.84
C GLU A 101 29.14 1.29 5.51
N ASP A 102 29.34 2.61 5.64
CA ASP A 102 30.49 3.19 6.35
C ASP A 102 30.48 2.80 7.83
N ASN A 103 29.31 2.85 8.48
CA ASN A 103 29.15 2.41 9.87
C ASN A 103 29.45 0.92 10.06
N LEU A 104 29.06 0.08 9.09
CA LEU A 104 29.39 -1.34 9.11
C LEU A 104 30.90 -1.56 8.95
N SER A 105 31.56 -0.80 8.07
CA SER A 105 33.02 -0.85 7.90
C SER A 105 33.74 -0.49 9.20
N LEU A 106 33.36 0.64 9.82
CA LEU A 106 33.93 1.07 11.09
C LEU A 106 33.70 0.05 12.22
N SER A 107 32.52 -0.57 12.25
CA SER A 107 32.23 -1.64 13.23
C SER A 107 33.12 -2.86 13.02
N ASN A 108 33.44 -3.22 11.78
CA ASN A 108 34.34 -4.33 11.47
C ASN A 108 35.79 -4.00 11.86
N GLU A 109 36.26 -2.79 11.56
CA GLU A 109 37.58 -2.30 11.99
C GLU A 109 37.73 -2.29 13.51
N MET A 110 36.71 -1.82 14.23
CA MET A 110 36.69 -1.83 15.70
C MET A 110 36.81 -3.25 16.26
N LYS A 111 36.13 -4.22 15.63
CA LYS A 111 36.21 -5.64 16.02
C LYS A 111 37.62 -6.20 15.81
N VAL A 112 38.26 -5.91 14.68
CA VAL A 112 39.65 -6.33 14.41
C VAL A 112 40.59 -5.75 15.47
N MET A 113 40.46 -4.46 15.80
CA MET A 113 41.28 -3.84 16.85
C MET A 113 41.03 -4.44 18.24
N ASP A 114 39.78 -4.78 18.58
CA ASP A 114 39.47 -5.45 19.85
C ASP A 114 40.07 -6.86 19.94
N ASP A 115 40.08 -7.61 18.83
CA ASP A 115 40.71 -8.93 18.73
C ASP A 115 42.24 -8.82 18.89
N GLU A 116 42.88 -7.87 18.20
CA GLU A 116 44.32 -7.59 18.35
C GLU A 116 44.67 -7.18 19.79
N ARG A 117 43.86 -6.32 20.40
CA ARG A 117 44.02 -5.90 21.80
C ARG A 117 43.89 -7.10 22.74
N PHE A 118 42.94 -8.01 22.50
CA PHE A 118 42.76 -9.22 23.30
C PHE A 118 43.98 -10.14 23.20
N LEU A 119 44.49 -10.37 21.98
CA LEU A 119 45.70 -11.18 21.75
C LEU A 119 46.93 -10.58 22.43
N LEU A 120 47.13 -9.26 22.33
CA LEU A 120 48.24 -8.57 23.00
C LEU A 120 48.11 -8.67 24.52
N THR A 121 46.93 -8.39 25.05
CA THR A 121 46.66 -8.41 26.50
C THR A 121 46.89 -9.80 27.09
N SER A 122 46.40 -10.85 26.44
CA SER A 122 46.58 -12.24 26.87
C SER A 122 48.05 -12.67 26.81
N SER A 123 48.79 -12.28 25.76
CA SER A 123 50.22 -12.56 25.64
C SER A 123 51.03 -11.89 26.76
N LEU A 124 50.76 -10.62 27.06
CA LEU A 124 51.44 -9.89 28.13
C LEU A 124 51.09 -10.45 29.52
N LEU A 125 49.83 -10.82 29.76
CA LEU A 125 49.43 -11.47 31.00
C LEU A 125 50.10 -12.84 31.17
N SER A 126 50.21 -13.61 30.09
CA SER A 126 50.90 -14.91 30.09
C SER A 126 52.37 -14.73 30.47
N LEU A 127 53.06 -13.77 29.85
CA LEU A 127 54.45 -13.42 30.18
C LEU A 127 54.61 -13.02 31.66
N LEU A 128 53.71 -12.19 32.20
CA LEU A 128 53.78 -11.77 33.61
C LEU A 128 53.51 -12.94 34.57
N SER A 129 52.65 -13.88 34.18
CA SER A 129 52.31 -15.05 34.98
C SER A 129 53.47 -16.02 35.16
N GLU A 130 54.37 -16.15 34.17
CA GLU A 130 55.58 -16.98 34.26
C GLU A 130 56.54 -16.52 35.37
N PHE A 131 56.43 -15.26 35.82
CA PHE A 131 57.26 -14.67 36.86
C PHE A 131 56.47 -14.33 38.14
N ASP A 132 55.28 -14.93 38.31
CA ASP A 132 54.37 -14.73 39.45
C ASP A 132 53.93 -13.27 39.68
N ILE A 133 53.98 -12.43 38.64
CA ILE A 133 53.48 -11.05 38.70
C ILE A 133 52.03 -11.04 38.25
N ARG A 134 51.10 -10.88 39.20
CA ARG A 134 49.66 -10.77 38.90
C ARG A 134 49.17 -9.33 39.03
N PRO A 135 48.73 -8.68 37.94
CA PRO A 135 48.07 -7.39 38.01
C PRO A 135 46.74 -7.51 38.77
N SER A 136 46.40 -6.52 39.59
CA SER A 136 45.12 -6.47 40.32
C SER A 136 43.92 -6.17 39.42
N VAL A 137 44.15 -5.51 38.28
CA VAL A 137 43.15 -5.14 37.27
C VAL A 137 43.76 -5.33 35.88
N ILE A 138 42.98 -5.83 34.92
CA ILE A 138 43.43 -6.04 33.53
C ILE A 138 43.20 -4.75 32.73
N ASN A 139 44.07 -3.77 32.95
CA ASN A 139 44.12 -2.53 32.16
C ASN A 139 45.56 -2.21 31.74
N ALA A 140 45.72 -1.32 30.77
CA ALA A 140 47.03 -1.01 30.19
C ALA A 140 48.05 -0.54 31.25
N THR A 141 47.62 0.27 32.21
CA THR A 141 48.51 0.83 33.25
C THR A 141 48.98 -0.23 34.26
N ALA A 142 48.10 -1.15 34.67
CA ALA A 142 48.45 -2.24 35.56
C ALA A 142 49.35 -3.29 34.87
N ILE A 143 49.09 -3.58 33.59
CA ILE A 143 49.95 -4.47 32.80
C ILE A 143 51.34 -3.84 32.61
N CYS A 144 51.42 -2.56 32.22
CA CYS A 144 52.70 -1.85 32.06
C CYS A 144 53.49 -1.75 33.37
N SER A 145 52.83 -1.52 34.51
CA SER A 145 53.51 -1.51 35.81
C SER A 145 54.01 -2.91 36.20
N GLY A 146 53.24 -3.96 35.87
CA GLY A 146 53.68 -5.36 35.97
C GLY A 146 54.93 -5.64 35.14
N ILE A 147 54.95 -5.22 33.87
CA ILE A 147 56.11 -5.40 32.97
C ILE A 147 57.33 -4.62 33.47
N LYS A 148 57.13 -3.41 33.98
CA LYS A 148 58.22 -2.62 34.59
C LYS A 148 58.83 -3.34 35.80
N ARG A 149 58.00 -3.97 36.63
CA ARG A 149 58.44 -4.79 37.77
C ARG A 149 59.20 -6.04 37.30
N LEU A 150 58.72 -6.71 36.25
CA LEU A 150 59.41 -7.83 35.62
C LEU A 150 60.82 -7.44 35.15
N TYR A 151 60.92 -6.33 34.42
CA TYR A 151 62.21 -5.81 33.93
C TYR A 151 63.17 -5.54 35.10
N GLN A 152 62.69 -4.89 36.16
CA GLN A 152 63.49 -4.61 37.35
C GLN A 152 63.96 -5.92 38.03
N GLN A 153 63.11 -6.94 38.14
CA GLN A 153 63.50 -8.24 38.70
C GLN A 153 64.59 -8.93 37.87
N LEU A 154 64.45 -8.95 36.54
CA LEU A 154 65.45 -9.52 35.64
C LEU A 154 66.79 -8.77 35.72
N GLN A 155 66.73 -7.43 35.78
CA GLN A 155 67.92 -6.60 35.93
C GLN A 155 68.63 -6.88 37.27
N MET A 156 67.88 -6.95 38.37
CA MET A 156 68.44 -7.31 39.67
C MET A 156 69.03 -8.73 39.67
N ARG A 157 68.39 -9.70 39.02
CA ARG A 157 68.91 -11.08 38.90
C ARG A 157 70.21 -11.14 38.09
N SER A 158 70.34 -10.35 37.02
CA SER A 158 71.59 -10.19 36.26
C SER A 158 72.71 -9.57 37.12
N MET A 159 72.40 -8.50 37.86
CA MET A 159 73.35 -7.85 38.78
C MET A 159 73.74 -8.75 39.96
N SER A 160 72.81 -9.57 40.46
CA SER A 160 73.06 -10.56 41.52
C SER A 160 73.93 -11.73 41.02
N SER A 161 73.70 -12.16 39.77
CA SER A 161 74.51 -13.19 39.10
C SER A 161 75.95 -12.75 38.88
N HIS A 162 76.17 -11.45 38.63
CA HIS A 162 77.52 -10.85 38.60
C HIS A 162 78.15 -10.67 39.99
N ARG A 163 77.35 -10.50 41.07
CA ARG A 163 77.85 -10.38 42.45
C ARG A 163 78.21 -11.70 43.13
N LEU A 164 77.77 -12.84 42.60
CA LEU A 164 78.19 -14.16 43.10
C LEU A 164 79.61 -14.57 42.65
N ARG A 165 80.30 -13.75 41.86
CA ARG A 165 81.70 -14.00 41.49
C ARG A 165 82.71 -13.34 42.43
N ASP A 166 82.31 -12.38 43.28
CA ASP A 166 83.18 -11.74 44.26
C ASP A 166 82.39 -11.35 45.53
N ALA A 167 82.61 -12.06 46.64
CA ALA A 167 82.25 -11.59 47.98
C ALA A 167 83.47 -11.74 48.90
N PRO A 168 83.74 -10.76 49.79
CA PRO A 168 83.27 -10.96 51.16
C PRO A 168 82.78 -9.70 51.93
N MET A 169 81.86 -9.99 52.86
CA MET A 169 81.59 -9.50 54.24
C MET A 169 81.55 -8.02 54.65
N GLU A 170 80.53 -7.76 55.51
CA GLU A 170 80.36 -6.68 56.52
C GLU A 170 80.20 -5.23 56.03
N SER A 171 79.56 -4.29 56.72
CA SER A 171 78.53 -4.20 57.75
C SER A 171 78.08 -2.71 57.76
N THR A 172 76.83 -2.43 58.15
CA THR A 172 76.28 -1.14 58.64
C THR A 172 76.89 0.21 58.20
N SER A 173 76.11 1.03 57.48
CA SER A 173 75.58 2.31 57.99
C SER A 173 74.99 3.17 56.88
N SER A 174 73.82 3.72 57.18
CA SER A 174 73.15 4.78 56.43
C SER A 174 73.95 6.08 56.46
N GLN A 175 74.33 6.64 55.31
CA GLN A 175 74.16 8.08 55.10
C GLN A 175 74.27 8.49 53.62
N ARG A 176 73.31 9.34 53.24
CA ARG A 176 73.28 10.15 52.02
C ARG A 176 74.59 10.91 51.80
N PHE A 177 75.08 10.91 50.57
CA PHE A 177 75.60 12.13 49.94
C PHE A 177 75.17 12.19 48.47
N VAL A 178 74.68 13.37 48.11
CA VAL A 178 74.25 13.79 46.77
C VAL A 178 75.47 14.31 46.03
N ARG A 179 75.62 13.94 44.73
CA ARG A 179 75.85 14.88 43.62
C ARG A 179 75.76 14.15 42.26
N GLU A 180 74.75 14.57 41.49
CA GLU A 180 74.79 14.94 40.06
C GLU A 180 76.16 14.85 39.35
N HIS A 181 76.31 14.47 38.08
CA HIS A 181 75.42 14.40 36.92
C HIS A 181 75.99 13.35 35.94
N ASP A 182 75.15 12.62 35.20
CA ASP A 182 75.23 12.70 33.73
C ASP A 182 73.93 12.28 33.03
N LYS A 183 73.66 12.98 31.94
CA LYS A 183 72.41 13.08 31.19
C LYS A 183 72.20 11.87 30.28
N ILE A 184 71.04 11.21 30.38
CA ILE A 184 70.31 10.67 29.21
C ILE A 184 68.82 10.94 29.43
N GLY A 185 68.34 12.04 28.84
CA GLY A 185 66.92 12.36 28.82
C GLY A 185 66.24 11.60 27.68
N TRP A 186 65.26 10.76 28.01
CA TRP A 186 64.21 10.46 27.03
C TRP A 186 63.20 11.59 27.07
N LYS A 187 63.34 12.49 26.10
CA LYS A 187 62.35 13.50 25.76
C LYS A 187 61.09 12.78 25.28
N ASN A 188 59.95 13.16 25.85
CA ASN A 188 58.66 12.96 25.21
C ASN A 188 58.74 13.62 23.83
N THR A 189 58.68 12.83 22.76
CA THR A 189 58.54 13.31 21.40
C THR A 189 57.29 12.67 20.84
N THR A 190 56.21 13.46 20.85
CA THR A 190 55.12 13.37 19.88
C THR A 190 55.76 13.38 18.49
N ALA A 191 55.83 12.21 17.86
CA ALA A 191 56.20 12.06 16.47
C ALA A 191 54.96 11.57 15.70
N ASN A 192 54.50 12.47 14.81
CA ASN A 192 53.58 12.22 13.72
C ASN A 192 53.77 10.83 13.09
N ALA A 193 52.66 10.07 13.02
CA ALA A 193 52.40 9.25 11.86
C ALA A 193 51.54 10.08 10.91
N ASN A 194 52.12 10.47 9.77
CA ASN A 194 51.39 11.01 8.63
C ASN A 194 50.33 9.99 8.18
N ILE A 195 49.06 10.38 8.27
CA ILE A 195 48.00 9.88 7.39
C ILE A 195 47.59 11.06 6.54
N GLY A 196 47.68 10.89 5.22
CA GLY A 196 47.45 11.92 4.22
C GLY A 196 46.10 12.60 4.40
N GLY A 197 46.13 13.92 4.53
CA GLY A 197 44.95 14.75 4.40
C GLY A 197 44.48 14.75 2.96
N VAL A 198 43.27 14.24 2.71
CA VAL A 198 42.47 14.66 1.57
C VAL A 198 41.63 15.84 2.03
N GLN A 199 41.87 16.97 1.37
CA GLN A 199 41.27 18.26 1.60
C GLN A 199 39.88 18.32 0.96
N TYR A 200 38.83 18.49 1.76
CA TYR A 200 37.53 18.94 1.27
C TYR A 200 37.42 20.47 1.48
N PRO A 201 36.99 21.25 0.48
CA PRO A 201 36.82 22.68 0.63
C PRO A 201 35.58 23.01 1.47
N PHE A 202 35.81 23.66 2.61
CA PHE A 202 34.79 24.41 3.36
C PHE A 202 34.47 25.71 2.60
N VAL A 203 33.24 25.80 2.07
CA VAL A 203 32.64 27.08 1.69
C VAL A 203 31.64 27.47 2.77
N ASN A 204 31.93 28.58 3.44
CA ASN A 204 31.07 29.18 4.45
C ASN A 204 29.99 30.05 3.77
N LYS A 205 28.70 29.73 3.95
CA LYS A 205 27.61 30.69 3.77
C LYS A 205 26.56 30.53 4.89
N LYS A 206 26.71 31.41 5.89
CA LYS A 206 25.74 32.04 6.81
C LYS A 206 24.36 31.38 7.04
N SER A 207 24.14 30.99 8.30
CA SER A 207 22.97 31.22 9.21
C SER A 207 21.56 31.05 8.63
N SER A 208 20.71 30.19 9.20
CA SER A 208 20.08 30.42 10.52
C SER A 208 19.29 29.19 11.01
N ASP A 209 19.32 29.01 12.35
CA ASP A 209 18.33 28.42 13.28
C ASP A 209 17.83 26.98 12.98
N VAL A 210 17.80 26.00 13.89
CA VAL A 210 17.46 25.94 15.32
C VAL A 210 18.13 24.72 15.97
N LYS A 211 18.34 24.83 17.29
CA LYS A 211 18.88 23.91 18.30
C LYS A 211 18.38 22.46 18.25
N ASP A 212 19.31 21.51 18.38
CA ASP A 212 19.07 20.16 18.91
C ASP A 212 19.84 19.96 20.22
N HIS A 213 19.12 19.48 21.26
CA HIS A 213 19.68 18.95 22.50
C HIS A 213 19.71 17.41 22.45
N LEU A 214 20.89 16.87 22.73
CA LEU A 214 21.21 15.64 23.49
C LEU A 214 20.25 14.42 23.45
N ALA A 215 20.74 13.37 22.81
CA ALA A 215 21.07 12.03 23.36
C ALA A 215 20.12 11.34 24.37
N LEU A 216 19.67 10.12 24.04
CA LEU A 216 20.14 8.85 24.64
C LEU A 216 19.24 7.66 24.25
N SER A 217 19.86 6.63 23.69
CA SER A 217 19.28 5.31 23.41
C SER A 217 19.18 4.44 24.68
N PRO A 218 18.19 3.55 24.80
CA PRO A 218 18.30 2.36 25.64
C PRO A 218 18.60 1.10 24.81
N LYS A 219 19.50 0.28 25.38
CA LYS A 219 20.04 -0.98 24.86
C LYS A 219 18.95 -2.05 24.65
N LYS A 220 19.08 -2.83 23.56
CA LYS A 220 18.35 -4.08 23.33
C LYS A 220 19.02 -5.24 24.07
N GLN A 221 18.22 -6.02 24.78
CA GLN A 221 18.58 -7.35 25.29
C GLN A 221 17.84 -8.39 24.44
N TYR A 222 18.57 -9.36 23.92
CA TYR A 222 18.06 -10.45 23.09
C TYR A 222 17.32 -11.48 23.94
N ASP A 223 16.19 -11.97 23.45
CA ASP A 223 15.82 -13.38 23.63
C ASP A 223 15.09 -13.94 22.40
N LYS A 224 15.44 -15.19 22.07
CA LYS A 224 14.91 -15.99 20.96
C LYS A 224 13.53 -16.55 21.34
N GLN A 225 12.58 -16.61 20.39
CA GLN A 225 11.90 -17.87 19.94
C GLN A 225 10.66 -17.62 19.05
N MET A 226 10.71 -18.27 17.87
CA MET A 226 9.65 -18.79 16.99
C MET A 226 8.75 -17.92 16.07
N ASP A 227 8.65 -18.45 14.85
CA ASP A 227 7.92 -18.05 13.65
C ASP A 227 6.49 -17.53 13.87
N ARG A 228 6.26 -16.27 13.47
CA ARG A 228 4.98 -15.79 12.89
C ARG A 228 5.25 -14.69 11.86
N LYS A 229 4.61 -14.80 10.69
CA LYS A 229 4.55 -13.78 9.63
C LYS A 229 4.17 -12.41 10.22
N PRO A 230 4.74 -11.29 9.73
CA PRO A 230 4.43 -9.97 10.28
C PRO A 230 3.05 -9.53 9.80
N SER A 231 2.05 -9.58 10.69
CA SER A 231 0.87 -8.74 10.57
C SER A 231 1.22 -7.36 11.11
N PHE A 232 1.05 -6.31 10.31
CA PHE A 232 1.14 -4.93 10.77
C PHE A 232 0.04 -4.68 11.81
N ARG A 233 0.35 -4.90 13.08
CA ARG A 233 -0.48 -4.45 14.21
C ARG A 233 -0.01 -3.04 14.59
N PHE A 234 -0.89 -2.06 14.46
CA PHE A 234 -0.70 -0.75 15.07
C PHE A 234 -0.65 -0.95 16.60
N ASN A 235 0.48 -0.61 17.20
CA ASN A 235 0.67 -0.70 18.64
C ASN A 235 0.03 0.54 19.27
N ILE A 236 -1.17 0.38 19.85
CA ILE A 236 -1.83 1.42 20.65
C ILE A 236 -1.15 1.43 22.01
N ASN A 237 -0.28 2.41 22.26
CA ASN A 237 0.26 2.67 23.60
C ASN A 237 -0.50 3.84 24.23
N PRO A 238 -1.21 3.66 25.36
CA PRO A 238 -1.67 4.76 26.17
C PRO A 238 -0.53 5.19 27.10
N THR A 239 0.31 6.12 26.68
CA THR A 239 1.31 6.73 27.58
C THR A 239 0.75 7.99 28.23
N HIS A 240 0.18 7.82 29.42
CA HIS A 240 0.28 8.85 30.46
C HIS A 240 1.69 8.79 31.03
N GLN A 241 2.51 9.81 30.81
CA GLN A 241 3.35 10.37 31.87
C GLN A 241 3.96 11.72 31.46
N THR A 242 3.75 12.64 32.38
CA THR A 242 3.98 14.08 32.40
C THR A 242 5.45 14.44 32.58
N ASN A 243 5.88 15.54 31.94
CA ASN A 243 6.78 16.52 32.54
C ASN A 243 6.79 17.81 31.70
N VAL A 244 6.06 18.83 32.15
CA VAL A 244 6.36 20.23 31.87
C VAL A 244 5.77 21.10 32.96
N SER A 245 6.63 21.89 33.59
CA SER A 245 6.24 23.06 34.39
C SER A 245 6.48 24.30 33.53
N PHE A 246 5.43 25.06 33.24
CA PHE A 246 5.37 26.51 33.46
C PHE A 246 3.95 27.00 33.10
N ASP A 247 3.48 27.93 33.91
CA ASP A 247 2.14 28.48 34.01
C ASP A 247 1.71 29.26 32.76
N SER A 248 0.64 28.81 32.12
CA SER A 248 -0.26 29.62 31.28
C SER A 248 -1.57 28.85 31.16
N GLU A 249 -2.66 29.54 31.47
CA GLU A 249 -4.07 29.13 31.39
C GLU A 249 -4.32 27.92 30.47
N ASP A 250 -4.90 26.88 31.06
CA ASP A 250 -5.25 25.58 30.47
C ASP A 250 -6.30 25.71 29.35
N GLU A 251 -5.94 26.35 28.24
CA GLU A 251 -6.60 26.10 26.96
C GLU A 251 -6.21 24.67 26.55
N MET A 252 -7.06 23.71 26.92
CA MET A 252 -6.98 22.33 26.48
C MET A 252 -6.94 22.30 24.94
N ILE A 253 -5.73 22.32 24.35
CA ILE A 253 -5.55 22.33 22.91
C ILE A 253 -6.25 21.09 22.36
N PRO A 254 -7.36 21.26 21.61
CA PRO A 254 -8.22 20.15 21.25
C PRO A 254 -7.44 19.14 20.42
N LEU A 255 -7.74 17.86 20.63
CA LEU A 255 -7.11 16.79 19.85
C LEU A 255 -7.50 16.93 18.36
N PRO A 256 -6.60 16.57 17.43
CA PRO A 256 -6.92 16.59 16.01
C PRO A 256 -8.16 15.73 15.73
N GLY A 257 -9.01 16.19 14.82
CA GLY A 257 -10.31 15.55 14.58
C GLY A 257 -10.70 15.53 13.12
N ILE A 258 -11.79 14.82 12.84
CA ILE A 258 -12.47 14.81 11.54
C ILE A 258 -13.96 15.05 11.76
N GLU A 259 -14.49 16.09 11.13
CA GLU A 259 -15.90 16.47 11.18
C GLU A 259 -16.62 15.99 9.91
N SER A 260 -17.93 15.75 10.01
CA SER A 260 -18.76 15.28 8.89
C SER A 260 -18.18 14.04 8.19
N PHE A 261 -17.61 13.12 8.98
CA PHE A 261 -17.08 11.88 8.43
C PHE A 261 -18.22 11.08 7.79
N GLN A 262 -18.03 10.67 6.55
CA GLN A 262 -19.01 9.96 5.75
C GLN A 262 -18.35 9.03 4.73
N ILE A 263 -19.14 8.11 4.19
CA ILE A 263 -18.75 7.20 3.11
C ILE A 263 -19.60 7.53 1.88
N LEU A 264 -18.94 7.84 0.76
CA LEU A 264 -19.57 8.09 -0.54
C LEU A 264 -19.38 6.89 -1.47
N GLY A 265 -20.32 6.69 -2.40
CA GLY A 265 -20.26 5.64 -3.42
C GLY A 265 -21.21 4.48 -3.17
N ASP A 266 -21.35 3.62 -4.19
CA ASP A 266 -22.28 2.48 -4.15
C ASP A 266 -21.63 1.27 -3.46
N ALA A 267 -22.32 0.71 -2.48
CA ALA A 267 -21.86 -0.46 -1.72
C ALA A 267 -22.11 -1.80 -2.45
N ARG A 268 -21.55 -1.92 -3.66
CA ARG A 268 -21.68 -3.11 -4.52
C ARG A 268 -20.33 -3.48 -5.16
N PRO A 269 -20.08 -4.77 -5.48
CA PRO A 269 -18.84 -5.21 -6.12
C PRO A 269 -18.49 -4.40 -7.37
N GLY A 270 -17.20 -4.08 -7.53
CA GLY A 270 -16.64 -3.27 -8.60
C GLY A 270 -16.76 -1.75 -8.41
N SER A 271 -17.57 -1.28 -7.45
CA SER A 271 -17.72 0.15 -7.15
C SER A 271 -16.68 0.65 -6.15
N THR A 272 -16.32 1.92 -6.25
CA THR A 272 -15.40 2.59 -5.33
C THR A 272 -16.20 3.31 -4.23
N LEU A 273 -15.87 3.00 -2.99
CA LEU A 273 -16.28 3.74 -1.80
C LEU A 273 -15.19 4.75 -1.43
N ARG A 274 -15.58 5.95 -1.01
CA ARG A 274 -14.67 7.00 -0.55
C ARG A 274 -15.05 7.45 0.85
N ALA A 275 -14.16 7.22 1.80
CA ALA A 275 -14.23 7.80 3.14
C ALA A 275 -13.73 9.26 3.09
N CYS A 276 -14.54 10.20 3.57
CA CYS A 276 -14.17 11.62 3.56
C CYS A 276 -14.82 12.38 4.71
N GLY A 277 -14.21 13.51 5.08
CA GLY A 277 -14.69 14.46 6.09
C GLY A 277 -13.77 15.68 6.10
N TYR A 278 -14.05 16.63 6.99
CA TYR A 278 -13.26 17.86 7.14
C TYR A 278 -12.31 17.74 8.32
N GLN A 279 -11.00 17.92 8.09
CA GLN A 279 -10.02 17.96 9.17
C GLN A 279 -10.28 19.17 10.08
N ILE A 280 -10.30 18.94 11.39
CA ILE A 280 -10.48 19.98 12.41
C ILE A 280 -9.38 19.90 13.48
N ASN A 281 -9.27 20.92 14.32
CA ASN A 281 -8.36 20.96 15.46
C ASN A 281 -6.88 20.71 15.09
N GLY A 282 -6.45 21.24 13.95
CA GLY A 282 -5.07 21.10 13.47
C GLY A 282 -4.71 19.71 12.93
N ALA A 283 -5.69 18.85 12.62
CA ALA A 283 -5.42 17.60 11.90
C ALA A 283 -4.86 17.89 10.50
N THR A 284 -3.75 17.25 10.14
CA THR A 284 -3.08 17.41 8.85
C THR A 284 -3.00 16.10 8.06
N LEU A 285 -3.15 14.96 8.74
CA LEU A 285 -3.23 13.63 8.16
C LEU A 285 -4.43 12.86 8.72
N CYS A 286 -5.04 12.00 7.92
CA CYS A 286 -6.02 11.01 8.37
C CYS A 286 -5.57 9.64 7.91
N VAL A 287 -5.39 8.71 8.86
CA VAL A 287 -5.04 7.32 8.58
C VAL A 287 -6.33 6.52 8.48
N PHE A 288 -6.56 5.90 7.32
CA PHE A 288 -7.73 5.08 7.08
C PHE A 288 -7.39 3.61 7.16
N GLN A 289 -8.36 2.79 7.56
CA GLN A 289 -8.26 1.35 7.47
C GLN A 289 -9.65 0.73 7.25
N TRP A 290 -9.78 -0.06 6.18
CA TRP A 290 -11.02 -0.79 5.90
C TRP A 290 -11.02 -2.14 6.61
N VAL A 291 -12.18 -2.52 7.15
CA VAL A 291 -12.37 -3.69 8.00
C VAL A 291 -13.59 -4.47 7.54
N ARG A 292 -13.40 -5.78 7.35
CA ARG A 292 -14.45 -6.74 7.01
C ARG A 292 -14.92 -7.45 8.26
N HIS A 293 -16.23 -7.57 8.44
CA HIS A 293 -16.84 -8.28 9.56
C HIS A 293 -17.54 -9.55 9.08
N PHE A 294 -17.29 -10.66 9.78
CA PHE A 294 -17.85 -11.97 9.50
C PHE A 294 -19.04 -12.27 10.41
N GLN A 295 -19.83 -13.27 10.03
CA GLN A 295 -21.04 -13.65 10.76
C GLN A 295 -20.75 -14.28 12.13
N ASP A 296 -19.54 -14.79 12.33
CA ASP A 296 -19.06 -15.33 13.62
C ASP A 296 -18.63 -14.23 14.61
N GLY A 297 -18.80 -12.95 14.23
CA GLY A 297 -18.41 -11.80 15.04
C GLY A 297 -16.93 -11.43 14.93
N THR A 298 -16.14 -12.17 14.14
CA THR A 298 -14.74 -11.82 13.90
C THR A 298 -14.64 -10.65 12.91
N CYS A 299 -13.62 -9.82 13.09
CA CYS A 299 -13.27 -8.76 12.15
C CYS A 299 -11.88 -9.01 11.54
N GLN A 300 -11.73 -8.64 10.27
CA GLN A 300 -10.50 -8.74 9.51
C GLN A 300 -10.17 -7.38 8.91
N TYR A 301 -9.02 -6.85 9.31
CA TYR A 301 -8.38 -5.73 8.62
C TYR A 301 -8.00 -6.17 7.21
N ILE A 302 -8.49 -5.42 6.22
CA ILE A 302 -8.25 -5.74 4.81
C ILE A 302 -6.84 -5.25 4.46
N ASP A 303 -5.97 -6.19 4.13
CA ASP A 303 -4.56 -5.93 3.87
C ASP A 303 -4.38 -4.97 2.67
N GLY A 304 -3.57 -3.93 2.87
CA GLY A 304 -3.34 -2.85 1.90
C GLY A 304 -4.48 -1.83 1.73
N ALA A 305 -5.64 -2.03 2.39
CA ALA A 305 -6.76 -1.10 2.30
C ALA A 305 -6.65 0.06 3.30
N THR A 306 -5.59 0.87 3.15
CA THR A 306 -5.29 2.01 4.02
C THR A 306 -5.58 3.37 3.38
N ASN A 307 -6.07 3.37 2.14
CA ASN A 307 -6.47 4.57 1.42
C ASN A 307 -7.91 4.98 1.80
N PRO A 308 -8.26 6.28 1.68
CA PRO A 308 -9.64 6.72 1.83
C PRO A 308 -10.56 6.07 0.79
N ASP A 309 -10.00 5.67 -0.36
CA ASP A 309 -10.70 4.91 -1.40
C ASP A 309 -10.59 3.41 -1.19
N TYR A 310 -11.72 2.72 -1.31
CA TYR A 310 -11.80 1.27 -1.27
C TYR A 310 -12.70 0.75 -2.38
N VAL A 311 -12.22 -0.26 -3.09
CA VAL A 311 -13.00 -0.92 -4.15
C VAL A 311 -13.65 -2.14 -3.53
N VAL A 312 -14.98 -2.19 -3.56
CA VAL A 312 -15.74 -3.35 -3.09
C VAL A 312 -15.47 -4.52 -4.05
N THR A 313 -15.18 -5.69 -3.50
CA THR A 313 -14.85 -6.89 -4.29
C THR A 313 -15.84 -8.02 -4.03
N ALA A 314 -15.75 -9.09 -4.83
CA ALA A 314 -16.47 -10.34 -4.55
C ALA A 314 -16.21 -10.90 -3.13
N ASP A 315 -15.08 -10.59 -2.48
CA ASP A 315 -14.77 -11.08 -1.13
C ASP A 315 -15.65 -10.41 -0.04
N ASP A 316 -16.18 -9.24 -0.36
CA ASP A 316 -16.98 -8.42 0.55
C ASP A 316 -18.47 -8.73 0.48
N VAL A 317 -18.91 -9.47 -0.54
CA VAL A 317 -20.31 -9.87 -0.69
C VAL A 317 -20.75 -10.70 0.52
N ASP A 318 -21.99 -10.43 0.97
CA ASP A 318 -22.58 -10.95 2.20
C ASP A 318 -21.86 -10.58 3.51
N LYS A 319 -20.89 -9.67 3.48
CA LYS A 319 -20.19 -9.14 4.68
C LYS A 319 -20.65 -7.74 5.03
N HIS A 320 -20.44 -7.36 6.28
CA HIS A 320 -20.47 -5.95 6.69
C HIS A 320 -19.07 -5.38 6.57
N ILE A 321 -18.97 -4.17 6.06
CA ILE A 321 -17.70 -3.45 5.91
C ILE A 321 -17.76 -2.18 6.75
N THR A 322 -16.67 -1.84 7.43
CA THR A 322 -16.50 -0.57 8.13
C THR A 322 -15.19 0.09 7.71
N VAL A 323 -15.10 1.40 7.86
CA VAL A 323 -13.86 2.16 7.77
C VAL A 323 -13.57 2.83 9.11
N GLU A 324 -12.32 2.75 9.54
CA GLU A 324 -11.78 3.41 10.72
C GLU A 324 -10.85 4.54 10.27
N CYS A 325 -10.95 5.71 10.90
CA CYS A 325 -10.17 6.91 10.59
C CYS A 325 -9.53 7.45 11.88
N ILE A 326 -8.22 7.67 11.86
CA ILE A 326 -7.46 8.31 12.95
C ILE A 326 -6.84 9.61 12.42
N PRO A 327 -7.34 10.78 12.83
CA PRO A 327 -6.73 12.07 12.52
C PRO A 327 -5.41 12.27 13.29
N ILE A 328 -4.41 12.85 12.64
CA ILE A 328 -3.09 13.13 13.21
C ILE A 328 -2.68 14.55 12.82
N ASN A 329 -2.09 15.30 13.75
CA ASN A 329 -1.53 16.63 13.48
C ASN A 329 -0.02 16.57 13.18
N ASP A 330 0.58 17.71 12.81
CA ASP A 330 2.01 17.78 12.47
C ASP A 330 2.95 17.42 13.63
N ASN A 331 2.48 17.50 14.87
CA ASN A 331 3.23 17.11 16.06
C ASN A 331 3.09 15.61 16.37
N GLY A 332 2.39 14.84 15.53
CA GLY A 332 2.15 13.41 15.73
C GLY A 332 1.11 13.07 16.80
N ARG A 333 0.40 14.05 17.37
CA ARG A 333 -0.72 13.78 18.30
C ARG A 333 -1.85 13.13 17.52
N GLN A 334 -2.42 12.06 18.08
CA GLN A 334 -3.54 11.33 17.49
C GLN A 334 -4.87 11.79 18.08
N GLY A 335 -5.87 11.91 17.22
CA GLY A 335 -7.25 12.17 17.56
C GLY A 335 -8.00 10.95 18.05
N GLU A 336 -9.28 11.14 18.35
CA GLU A 336 -10.21 10.02 18.53
C GLU A 336 -10.38 9.24 17.21
N MET A 337 -10.42 7.91 17.31
CA MET A 337 -10.73 7.06 16.16
C MET A 337 -12.22 7.17 15.85
N VAL A 338 -12.55 7.56 14.62
CA VAL A 338 -13.92 7.60 14.13
C VAL A 338 -14.18 6.40 13.22
N LYS A 339 -15.33 5.74 13.40
CA LYS A 339 -15.70 4.53 12.67
C LYS A 339 -17.05 4.67 11.99
N LEU A 340 -17.14 4.25 10.73
CA LEU A 340 -18.39 4.20 9.98
C LEU A 340 -18.62 2.85 9.33
N SER A 341 -19.90 2.47 9.25
CA SER A 341 -20.33 1.25 8.56
C SER A 341 -20.79 1.58 7.16
N VAL A 342 -20.35 0.78 6.20
CA VAL A 342 -20.82 0.83 4.81
C VAL A 342 -22.27 0.40 4.76
N ASN A 343 -23.04 0.96 3.82
CA ASN A 343 -24.41 0.54 3.53
C ASN A 343 -25.33 0.57 4.76
N ASN A 344 -25.15 1.53 5.67
CA ASN A 344 -25.89 1.62 6.94
C ASN A 344 -25.83 0.33 7.76
N ASN A 345 -24.66 -0.31 7.79
CA ASN A 345 -24.42 -1.60 8.46
C ASN A 345 -25.25 -2.75 7.87
N ASN A 346 -25.66 -2.66 6.61
CA ASN A 346 -26.20 -3.80 5.86
C ASN A 346 -25.08 -4.52 5.10
N LYS A 347 -25.32 -5.78 4.79
CA LYS A 347 -24.41 -6.59 3.97
C LYS A 347 -24.23 -5.99 2.58
N ILE A 348 -23.02 -6.12 2.03
CA ILE A 348 -22.76 -5.84 0.62
C ILE A 348 -23.54 -6.82 -0.24
N ARG A 349 -24.16 -6.31 -1.31
CA ARG A 349 -24.92 -7.12 -2.28
C ARG A 349 -24.49 -6.81 -3.69
N CYS A 350 -24.58 -7.80 -4.56
CA CYS A 350 -24.49 -7.63 -6.01
C CYS A 350 -25.67 -6.77 -6.51
N ASP A 351 -25.45 -6.00 -7.57
CA ASP A 351 -26.56 -5.33 -8.27
C ASP A 351 -27.42 -6.35 -9.05
N PRO A 352 -28.66 -5.97 -9.46
CA PRO A 352 -29.60 -6.91 -10.07
C PRO A 352 -29.10 -7.60 -11.35
N GLU A 353 -28.31 -6.91 -12.17
CA GLU A 353 -27.79 -7.47 -13.42
C GLU A 353 -26.69 -8.50 -13.13
N MET A 354 -25.77 -8.20 -12.20
CA MET A 354 -24.74 -9.17 -11.79
C MET A 354 -25.38 -10.42 -11.18
N GLN A 355 -26.43 -10.24 -10.37
CA GLN A 355 -27.19 -11.36 -9.81
C GLN A 355 -27.84 -12.21 -10.92
N HIS A 356 -28.38 -11.56 -11.95
CA HIS A 356 -28.99 -12.25 -13.09
C HIS A 356 -27.97 -13.09 -13.88
N ASP A 357 -26.79 -12.54 -14.16
CA ASP A 357 -25.71 -13.24 -14.88
C ASP A 357 -25.25 -14.48 -14.11
N ILE A 358 -24.97 -14.31 -12.81
CA ILE A 358 -24.57 -15.41 -11.92
C ILE A 358 -25.67 -16.48 -11.87
N GLN A 359 -26.93 -16.08 -11.70
CA GLN A 359 -28.04 -17.02 -11.62
C GLN A 359 -28.24 -17.78 -12.93
N THR A 360 -28.00 -17.14 -14.07
CA THR A 360 -28.06 -17.78 -15.40
C THR A 360 -27.03 -18.90 -15.49
N HIS A 361 -25.77 -18.63 -15.13
CA HIS A 361 -24.71 -19.63 -15.07
C HIS A 361 -25.02 -20.79 -14.11
N VAL A 362 -25.48 -20.45 -12.91
CA VAL A 362 -25.80 -21.43 -11.87
C VAL A 362 -26.97 -22.33 -12.28
N SER A 363 -27.99 -21.78 -12.93
CA SER A 363 -29.16 -22.51 -13.42
C SER A 363 -28.82 -23.42 -14.60
N ALA A 364 -27.97 -22.95 -15.52
CA ALA A 364 -27.42 -23.76 -16.60
C ALA A 364 -26.55 -24.92 -16.07
N GLY A 365 -25.93 -24.75 -14.90
CA GLY A 365 -25.06 -25.75 -14.28
C GLY A 365 -23.65 -25.78 -14.85
N GLN A 366 -23.34 -24.86 -15.75
CA GLN A 366 -22.04 -24.68 -16.34
C GLN A 366 -21.84 -23.20 -16.73
N ALA A 367 -20.62 -22.72 -16.55
CA ALA A 367 -20.18 -21.42 -17.04
C ALA A 367 -18.82 -21.57 -17.73
N VAL A 368 -18.61 -20.83 -18.82
CA VAL A 368 -17.36 -20.86 -19.60
C VAL A 368 -16.88 -19.43 -19.76
N PHE A 369 -15.66 -19.16 -19.31
CA PHE A 369 -15.08 -17.83 -19.32
C PHE A 369 -13.74 -17.83 -20.05
N ASN A 370 -13.54 -16.83 -20.91
CA ASN A 370 -12.23 -16.53 -21.48
C ASN A 370 -11.47 -15.65 -20.50
N VAL A 371 -10.29 -16.09 -20.11
CA VAL A 371 -9.44 -15.44 -19.11
C VAL A 371 -7.99 -15.46 -19.58
N LEU A 372 -7.13 -14.70 -18.91
CA LEU A 372 -5.69 -14.82 -19.06
C LEU A 372 -5.13 -15.51 -17.81
N LEU A 373 -4.16 -16.40 -17.99
CA LEU A 373 -3.46 -17.11 -16.92
C LEU A 373 -1.98 -16.72 -16.94
N LEU A 374 -1.41 -16.39 -15.78
CA LEU A 374 0.01 -16.14 -15.62
C LEU A 374 0.72 -17.42 -15.19
N ARG A 375 1.76 -17.85 -15.92
CA ARG A 375 2.60 -18.99 -15.55
C ARG A 375 3.89 -18.55 -14.85
N ASP A 376 4.33 -19.38 -13.91
CA ASP A 376 5.42 -19.14 -12.94
C ASP A 376 6.82 -18.92 -13.53
N SER A 377 6.99 -18.88 -14.87
CA SER A 377 8.30 -18.75 -15.51
C SER A 377 8.40 -17.71 -16.62
N SER A 378 7.29 -17.12 -17.10
CA SER A 378 7.34 -16.28 -18.32
C SER A 378 6.99 -14.81 -18.11
N GLU A 379 6.42 -14.42 -16.97
CA GLU A 379 5.75 -13.10 -16.77
C GLU A 379 4.70 -12.76 -17.87
N VAL A 380 4.36 -13.72 -18.74
CA VAL A 380 3.46 -13.55 -19.87
C VAL A 380 2.10 -14.12 -19.52
N TRP A 381 1.08 -13.29 -19.71
CA TRP A 381 -0.32 -13.67 -19.61
C TRP A 381 -0.76 -14.44 -20.86
N GLU A 382 -1.15 -15.69 -20.68
CA GLU A 382 -1.58 -16.57 -21.78
C GLU A 382 -3.11 -16.72 -21.82
N PRO A 383 -3.75 -16.72 -23.00
CA PRO A 383 -5.18 -16.99 -23.11
C PRO A 383 -5.54 -18.40 -22.62
N ALA A 384 -6.49 -18.44 -21.69
CA ALA A 384 -7.03 -19.66 -21.11
C ALA A 384 -8.56 -19.61 -21.08
N THR A 385 -9.17 -20.79 -20.96
CA THR A 385 -10.61 -20.94 -20.76
C THR A 385 -10.84 -21.59 -19.40
N LEU A 386 -11.55 -20.89 -18.52
CA LEU A 386 -12.00 -21.41 -17.24
C LEU A 386 -13.43 -21.92 -17.39
N ILE A 387 -13.64 -23.20 -17.13
CA ILE A 387 -14.94 -23.85 -17.21
C ILE A 387 -15.35 -24.26 -15.81
N LEU A 388 -16.45 -23.68 -15.31
CA LEU A 388 -17.02 -24.02 -14.01
C LEU A 388 -18.24 -24.90 -14.24
N LYS A 389 -18.32 -26.06 -13.60
CA LYS A 389 -19.48 -26.97 -13.64
C LYS A 389 -20.06 -27.15 -12.24
N LYS A 390 -21.18 -27.87 -12.09
CA LYS A 390 -21.80 -28.10 -10.77
C LYS A 390 -20.88 -28.77 -9.74
N SER A 391 -20.02 -29.70 -10.16
CA SER A 391 -19.20 -30.54 -9.27
C SER A 391 -17.69 -30.47 -9.51
N THR A 392 -17.27 -29.89 -10.64
CA THR A 392 -15.88 -29.81 -11.07
C THR A 392 -15.60 -28.47 -11.73
N TYR A 393 -14.32 -28.13 -11.88
CA TYR A 393 -13.86 -27.03 -12.70
C TYR A 393 -12.71 -27.49 -13.59
N GLU A 394 -12.59 -26.91 -14.78
CA GLU A 394 -11.52 -27.17 -15.73
C GLU A 394 -10.81 -25.87 -16.14
N ILE A 395 -9.51 -25.96 -16.35
CA ILE A 395 -8.70 -24.89 -16.93
C ILE A 395 -8.08 -25.43 -18.22
N LYS A 396 -8.34 -24.74 -19.33
CA LYS A 396 -7.81 -25.10 -20.66
C LYS A 396 -6.90 -24.01 -21.19
N ILE A 397 -5.70 -24.38 -21.63
CA ILE A 397 -4.76 -23.50 -22.34
C ILE A 397 -4.64 -24.01 -23.77
N ILE A 398 -4.78 -23.16 -24.79
CA ILE A 398 -4.65 -23.56 -26.21
C ILE A 398 -5.50 -24.83 -26.52
N ARG A 399 -6.66 -24.96 -25.86
CA ARG A 399 -7.62 -26.09 -25.95
C ARG A 399 -7.18 -27.43 -25.33
N THR A 400 -6.03 -27.53 -24.67
CA THR A 400 -5.66 -28.70 -23.85
C THR A 400 -6.12 -28.53 -22.41
N VAL A 401 -6.66 -29.59 -21.79
CA VAL A 401 -7.02 -29.59 -20.36
C VAL A 401 -5.73 -29.68 -19.55
N GLU A 402 -5.43 -28.62 -18.81
CA GLU A 402 -4.29 -28.57 -17.89
C GLU A 402 -4.71 -28.98 -16.48
N VAL A 403 -5.89 -28.53 -16.06
CA VAL A 403 -6.45 -28.82 -14.73
C VAL A 403 -7.89 -29.27 -14.90
N GLU A 404 -8.25 -30.37 -14.25
CA GLU A 404 -9.62 -30.81 -14.04
C GLU A 404 -9.75 -31.36 -12.61
N GLU A 405 -10.44 -30.61 -11.75
CA GLU A 405 -10.57 -30.95 -10.33
C GLU A 405 -12.02 -30.88 -9.85
N LYS A 406 -12.29 -31.61 -8.77
CA LYS A 406 -13.52 -31.44 -7.97
C LYS A 406 -13.36 -30.27 -7.00
N TYR A 407 -14.47 -29.64 -6.64
CA TYR A 407 -14.49 -28.68 -5.55
C TYR A 407 -14.06 -29.32 -4.22
N SER A 408 -13.20 -28.64 -3.47
CA SER A 408 -12.69 -29.10 -2.17
C SER A 408 -12.66 -27.96 -1.15
N PHE A 409 -12.44 -28.27 0.13
CA PHE A 409 -12.25 -27.26 1.19
C PHE A 409 -10.88 -26.58 1.14
N HIS A 410 -9.90 -27.20 0.49
CA HIS A 410 -8.55 -26.66 0.36
C HIS A 410 -8.41 -25.72 -0.84
N MET A 411 -9.32 -25.85 -1.81
CA MET A 411 -9.42 -24.90 -2.92
C MET A 411 -9.96 -23.55 -2.44
N SER A 412 -9.31 -22.46 -2.85
CA SER A 412 -9.81 -21.11 -2.59
C SER A 412 -9.59 -20.19 -3.78
N ILE A 413 -10.52 -19.27 -3.98
CA ILE A 413 -10.41 -18.20 -4.97
C ILE A 413 -10.45 -16.86 -4.24
N LYS A 414 -9.53 -15.94 -4.53
CA LYS A 414 -9.38 -14.65 -3.83
C LYS A 414 -9.11 -13.51 -4.80
N VAL A 415 -9.51 -12.30 -4.40
CA VAL A 415 -9.35 -11.08 -5.20
C VAL A 415 -8.29 -10.18 -4.55
N PRO A 416 -7.25 -9.73 -5.29
CA PRO A 416 -6.35 -8.68 -4.83
C PRO A 416 -7.11 -7.37 -4.56
N HIS A 417 -6.68 -6.61 -3.55
CA HIS A 417 -7.34 -5.34 -3.23
C HIS A 417 -7.18 -4.31 -4.38
N GLY A 418 -8.18 -3.44 -4.55
CA GLY A 418 -8.17 -2.35 -5.53
C GLY A 418 -8.89 -2.66 -6.85
N ARG A 419 -8.66 -1.80 -7.87
CA ARG A 419 -9.30 -1.91 -9.22
C ARG A 419 -8.57 -2.92 -10.12
N SER A 420 -8.23 -4.09 -9.57
CA SER A 420 -7.55 -5.15 -10.31
C SER A 420 -8.55 -6.01 -11.09
N THR A 421 -8.25 -6.33 -12.34
CA THR A 421 -8.98 -7.35 -13.13
C THR A 421 -8.53 -8.77 -12.78
N GLN A 422 -7.68 -8.93 -11.77
CA GLN A 422 -7.06 -10.21 -11.43
C GLN A 422 -7.77 -10.92 -10.30
N PHE A 423 -7.63 -12.25 -10.26
CA PHE A 423 -8.00 -13.10 -9.13
C PHE A 423 -7.00 -14.26 -9.04
N VAL A 424 -6.84 -14.84 -7.87
CA VAL A 424 -5.93 -15.98 -7.65
C VAL A 424 -6.75 -17.19 -7.26
N LEU A 425 -6.58 -18.28 -7.99
CA LEU A 425 -7.14 -19.58 -7.67
C LEU A 425 -6.04 -20.46 -7.06
N THR A 426 -6.22 -20.85 -5.81
CA THR A 426 -5.40 -21.87 -5.16
C THR A 426 -6.08 -23.21 -5.32
N LEU A 427 -5.42 -24.14 -6.00
CA LEU A 427 -5.88 -25.51 -6.25
C LEU A 427 -5.84 -26.37 -4.99
N SER A 428 -6.34 -27.61 -5.09
CA SER A 428 -6.40 -28.53 -3.94
C SER A 428 -5.03 -28.94 -3.38
N ASP A 429 -3.99 -28.90 -4.20
CA ASP A 429 -2.59 -29.21 -3.86
C ASP A 429 -1.81 -28.02 -3.26
N GLY A 430 -2.41 -26.82 -3.24
CA GLY A 430 -1.78 -25.57 -2.78
C GLY A 430 -1.15 -24.73 -3.89
N THR A 431 -1.14 -25.21 -5.14
CA THR A 431 -0.65 -24.45 -6.30
C THR A 431 -1.52 -23.21 -6.51
N SER A 432 -0.90 -22.03 -6.66
CA SER A 432 -1.62 -20.75 -6.84
C SER A 432 -1.50 -20.28 -8.27
N LEU A 433 -2.64 -20.11 -8.93
CA LEU A 433 -2.76 -19.72 -10.33
C LEU A 433 -3.37 -18.31 -10.42
N PRO A 434 -2.58 -17.29 -10.81
CA PRO A 434 -3.09 -15.95 -11.05
C PRO A 434 -3.82 -15.85 -12.39
N PHE A 435 -5.03 -15.33 -12.38
CA PHE A 435 -5.85 -15.07 -13.55
C PHE A 435 -6.12 -13.57 -13.73
N SER A 436 -6.40 -13.15 -14.96
CA SER A 436 -6.87 -11.79 -15.29
C SER A 436 -8.04 -11.85 -16.27
N THR A 437 -9.00 -10.95 -16.08
CA THR A 437 -10.12 -10.71 -17.02
C THR A 437 -9.84 -9.53 -17.97
N SER A 438 -8.68 -8.88 -17.88
CA SER A 438 -8.35 -7.71 -18.69
C SER A 438 -8.45 -7.98 -20.20
N ARG A 439 -9.15 -7.10 -20.93
CA ARG A 439 -9.29 -7.15 -22.40
C ARG A 439 -9.92 -8.45 -22.92
N THR A 440 -10.67 -9.15 -22.08
CA THR A 440 -11.40 -10.36 -22.49
C THR A 440 -12.80 -10.04 -23.04
N THR A 441 -13.29 -8.82 -22.80
CA THR A 441 -14.57 -8.31 -23.30
C THR A 441 -14.36 -7.39 -24.52
N GLN A 442 -15.21 -7.50 -25.53
CA GLN A 442 -15.07 -6.73 -26.80
C GLN A 442 -15.30 -5.22 -26.63
N ALA A 443 -15.94 -4.80 -25.54
CA ALA A 443 -16.15 -3.39 -25.20
C ALA A 443 -15.00 -2.90 -24.31
N SER A 444 -14.27 -1.90 -24.79
CA SER A 444 -13.04 -1.33 -24.20
C SER A 444 -13.25 -0.51 -22.92
N ILE A 445 -13.98 -1.05 -21.94
CA ILE A 445 -14.23 -0.40 -20.64
C ILE A 445 -13.71 -1.30 -19.52
N SER A 446 -12.65 -0.86 -18.83
CA SER A 446 -12.02 -1.60 -17.71
C SER A 446 -12.98 -2.01 -16.59
N GLU A 447 -14.11 -1.31 -16.42
CA GLU A 447 -15.14 -1.62 -15.43
C GLU A 447 -15.87 -2.94 -15.73
N ASN A 448 -16.03 -3.27 -17.02
CA ASN A 448 -16.65 -4.52 -17.44
C ASN A 448 -15.76 -5.73 -17.12
N ASP A 449 -14.45 -5.57 -17.23
CA ASP A 449 -13.50 -6.63 -16.88
C ASP A 449 -13.47 -6.88 -15.36
N ILE A 450 -13.55 -5.83 -14.53
CA ILE A 450 -13.68 -5.96 -13.06
C ILE A 450 -14.99 -6.66 -12.69
N ARG A 451 -16.09 -6.30 -13.36
CA ARG A 451 -17.39 -6.96 -13.17
C ARG A 451 -17.32 -8.44 -13.52
N LEU A 452 -16.70 -8.77 -14.66
CA LEU A 452 -16.50 -10.16 -15.09
C LEU A 452 -15.68 -10.95 -14.07
N ARG A 453 -14.62 -10.36 -13.50
CA ARG A 453 -13.82 -10.97 -12.43
C ARG A 453 -14.73 -11.37 -11.26
N ASP A 454 -15.55 -10.44 -10.78
CA ASP A 454 -16.44 -10.72 -9.65
C ASP A 454 -17.49 -11.79 -10.01
N ILE A 455 -18.10 -11.75 -11.20
CA ILE A 455 -19.03 -12.80 -11.67
C ILE A 455 -18.37 -14.17 -11.65
N ILE A 456 -17.14 -14.31 -12.13
CA ILE A 456 -16.39 -15.57 -12.14
C ILE A 456 -16.19 -16.07 -10.71
N VAL A 457 -15.67 -15.21 -9.82
CA VAL A 457 -15.35 -15.55 -8.43
C VAL A 457 -16.60 -16.01 -7.68
N LEU A 458 -17.69 -15.24 -7.78
CA LEU A 458 -18.96 -15.53 -7.11
C LEU A 458 -19.60 -16.81 -7.67
N THR A 459 -19.59 -17.00 -9.00
CA THR A 459 -20.11 -18.23 -9.64
C THR A 459 -19.36 -19.47 -9.15
N MET A 460 -18.03 -19.40 -9.07
CA MET A 460 -17.20 -20.50 -8.58
C MET A 460 -17.49 -20.84 -7.12
N ARG A 461 -17.65 -19.83 -6.25
CA ARG A 461 -18.01 -20.00 -4.84
C ARG A 461 -19.40 -20.63 -4.66
N ILE A 462 -20.36 -20.25 -5.49
CA ILE A 462 -21.70 -20.85 -5.47
C ILE A 462 -21.65 -22.32 -5.90
N PHE A 463 -20.91 -22.67 -6.94
CA PHE A 463 -20.74 -24.08 -7.31
C PHE A 463 -19.98 -24.86 -6.23
N GLN A 464 -18.90 -24.31 -5.67
CA GLN A 464 -18.14 -24.92 -4.58
C GLN A 464 -19.02 -25.20 -3.35
N SER A 465 -19.77 -24.21 -2.88
CA SER A 465 -20.66 -24.34 -1.73
C SER A 465 -21.75 -25.39 -1.96
N LYS A 466 -22.40 -25.38 -3.13
CA LYS A 466 -23.40 -26.39 -3.51
C LYS A 466 -22.80 -27.80 -3.58
N ALA A 467 -21.61 -27.96 -4.17
CA ALA A 467 -20.92 -29.25 -4.27
C ALA A 467 -20.52 -29.81 -2.90
N LEU A 468 -20.20 -28.93 -1.93
CA LEU A 468 -19.78 -29.30 -0.57
C LEU A 468 -20.93 -29.34 0.43
N GLY A 469 -22.19 -29.16 -0.01
CA GLY A 469 -23.37 -29.17 0.86
C GLY A 469 -23.44 -28.01 1.86
N LYS A 470 -22.76 -26.89 1.57
CA LYS A 470 -22.81 -25.67 2.37
C LYS A 470 -23.86 -24.71 1.83
N ALA A 471 -24.37 -23.83 2.71
CA ALA A 471 -25.17 -22.70 2.25
C ALA A 471 -24.37 -21.88 1.23
N PRO A 472 -24.99 -21.42 0.12
CA PRO A 472 -24.29 -20.60 -0.85
C PRO A 472 -23.80 -19.33 -0.19
N VAL A 473 -22.51 -19.06 -0.34
CA VAL A 473 -21.92 -17.76 -0.05
C VAL A 473 -21.97 -17.01 -1.37
N TYR A 474 -22.70 -15.89 -1.43
CA TYR A 474 -22.46 -14.92 -2.49
C TYR A 474 -21.10 -14.29 -2.20
#